data_AF-A0AAU2XH80-F1
#
_entry.id   AF-A0AAU2XH80-F1
#
_cell.length_a   1.000
_cell.length_b   1.000
_cell.length_c   1.000
_cell.angle_alpha   90.00
_cell.angle_beta   90.00
_cell.angle_gamma   90.00
#
_symmetry.space_group_name_H-M   'P 1'
#
loop_
_entity.id
_entity.type
_entity.pdbx_description
1 polymer ?
#
loop_
_entity_poly.entity_id
_entity_poly.type
_entity_poly.pdbx_seq_one_letter_code
_entity_poly.pdbx_strand_id
1 'polypeptide(L)'
;MSAEARLEPDWLVRLFGVPRRNGPADEVWARIEQQLGHALPKDYKDLASGYGDAVLGGYLYVPHPQGGRPLVSWMEEQIAGLRLVFGDDLPGSVDGGLASLVPWGCHNYDGDGLYLCLRNRGGAADWSVAVDFRQWGQVIDMDVPLRRFVADFVNGERAPRGWPRAADPWADVDG
;
A
#
# COMPACT_ATOMS: atom_id res chain seq x y z
N MET A 1 13.65 -26.58 -7.76
CA MET A 1 13.16 -26.43 -6.38
C MET A 1 13.92 -25.28 -5.74
N SER A 2 13.37 -24.07 -5.84
CA SER A 2 14.04 -22.87 -5.29
C SER A 2 13.68 -22.70 -3.81
N ALA A 3 14.70 -22.44 -3.01
CA ALA A 3 14.69 -22.48 -1.55
C ALA A 3 14.23 -21.15 -0.94
N GLU A 4 13.01 -20.70 -1.26
CA GLU A 4 12.41 -19.48 -0.67
C GLU A 4 11.23 -19.78 0.26
N ALA A 5 11.24 -20.96 0.88
CA ALA A 5 10.35 -21.30 1.99
C ALA A 5 11.17 -21.46 3.28
N ARG A 6 11.87 -20.38 3.69
CA ARG A 6 12.21 -20.20 5.10
C ARG A 6 11.34 -19.05 5.61
N LEU A 7 10.39 -19.42 6.47
CA LEU A 7 9.62 -18.52 7.30
C LEU A 7 10.59 -17.70 8.16
N GLU A 8 11.09 -16.59 7.63
CA GLU A 8 11.88 -15.63 8.39
C GLU A 8 10.96 -14.96 9.42
N PRO A 9 11.36 -14.89 10.71
CA PRO A 9 10.60 -14.23 11.76
C PRO A 9 10.20 -12.82 11.33
N ASP A 10 8.88 -12.59 11.41
CA ASP A 10 8.11 -11.37 11.16
C ASP A 10 8.92 -10.17 10.67
N TRP A 11 8.95 -9.98 9.35
CA TRP A 11 9.69 -8.91 8.68
C TRP A 11 9.29 -7.52 9.18
N LEU A 12 8.04 -7.37 9.63
CA LEU A 12 7.55 -6.15 10.22
C LEU A 12 8.23 -5.88 11.56
N VAL A 13 8.44 -6.92 12.38
CA VAL A 13 9.13 -6.78 13.66
C VAL A 13 10.59 -6.35 13.47
N ARG A 14 11.24 -6.82 12.41
CA ARG A 14 12.60 -6.37 12.09
C ARG A 14 12.66 -4.91 11.66
N LEU A 15 11.66 -4.43 10.91
CA LEU A 15 11.62 -3.04 10.44
C LEU A 15 11.13 -2.05 11.49
N PHE A 16 10.16 -2.44 12.31
CA PHE A 16 9.39 -1.52 13.14
C PHE A 16 9.40 -1.86 14.64
N GLY A 17 9.94 -3.01 15.04
CA GLY A 17 9.87 -3.53 16.41
C GLY A 17 8.53 -4.21 16.71
N VAL A 18 8.16 -4.33 17.98
CA VAL A 18 6.90 -4.99 18.39
C VAL A 18 5.68 -4.27 17.78
N PRO A 19 4.64 -5.00 17.31
CA PRO A 19 3.41 -4.39 16.82
C PRO A 19 2.85 -3.35 17.80
N ARG A 20 2.46 -2.19 17.27
CA ARG A 20 1.99 -1.06 18.09
C ARG A 20 0.48 -1.11 18.35
N ARG A 21 -0.24 -1.96 17.62
CA ARG A 21 -1.65 -2.24 17.83
C ARG A 21 -1.88 -3.75 17.86
N ASN A 22 -2.87 -4.17 18.65
CA ASN A 22 -3.41 -5.52 18.55
C ASN A 22 -4.17 -5.61 17.22
N GLY A 23 -3.82 -6.61 16.40
CA GLY A 23 -4.40 -6.73 15.08
C GLY A 23 -5.92 -6.94 15.10
N PRO A 24 -6.66 -6.47 14.08
CA PRO A 24 -8.00 -6.95 13.78
C PRO A 24 -8.06 -8.49 13.80
N ALA A 25 -9.16 -9.03 14.32
CA ALA A 25 -9.43 -10.46 14.24
C ALA A 25 -9.62 -10.90 12.78
N ASP A 26 -9.39 -12.19 12.51
CA ASP A 26 -9.59 -12.81 11.20
C ASP A 26 -10.98 -12.52 10.61
N GLU A 27 -12.00 -12.38 11.46
CA GLU A 27 -13.37 -12.03 11.07
C GLU A 27 -13.49 -10.65 10.38
N VAL A 28 -12.72 -9.66 10.84
CA VAL A 28 -12.74 -8.31 10.25
C VAL A 28 -12.16 -8.36 8.84
N TRP A 29 -11.04 -9.05 8.66
CA TRP A 29 -10.43 -9.22 7.35
C TRP A 29 -11.30 -10.05 6.41
N ALA A 30 -11.91 -11.14 6.89
CA ALA A 30 -12.83 -11.94 6.10
C ALA A 30 -14.01 -11.11 5.57
N ARG A 31 -14.56 -10.20 6.39
CA ARG A 31 -15.61 -9.27 5.95
C ARG A 31 -15.12 -8.30 4.88
N ILE A 32 -13.91 -7.73 5.05
CA ILE A 32 -13.32 -6.80 4.09
C ILE A 32 -13.09 -7.52 2.74
N GLU A 33 -12.49 -8.71 2.76
CA GLU A 33 -12.23 -9.51 1.56
C GLU A 33 -13.53 -9.94 0.86
N GLN A 34 -14.58 -10.26 1.63
CA GLN A 34 -15.90 -10.52 1.08
C GLN A 34 -16.49 -9.31 0.35
N GLN A 35 -16.30 -8.10 0.89
CA GLN A 35 -16.75 -6.86 0.25
C GLN A 35 -15.94 -6.51 -1.00
N LEU A 36 -14.63 -6.77 -0.99
CA LEU A 36 -13.75 -6.54 -2.14
C LEU A 36 -13.88 -7.63 -3.22
N GLY A 37 -14.40 -8.81 -2.87
CA GLY A 37 -14.58 -9.95 -3.78
C GLY A 37 -13.32 -10.79 -4.01
N HIS A 38 -12.19 -10.44 -3.40
CA HIS A 38 -10.90 -11.12 -3.53
C HIS A 38 -10.16 -11.18 -2.19
N ALA A 39 -9.35 -12.23 -2.01
CA ALA A 39 -8.46 -12.35 -0.86
C ALA A 39 -7.29 -11.36 -1.00
N LEU A 40 -6.95 -10.69 0.09
CA LEU A 40 -5.87 -9.73 0.17
C LEU A 40 -4.55 -10.42 0.56
N PRO A 41 -3.40 -9.86 0.14
CA PRO A 41 -2.08 -10.36 0.54
C PRO A 41 -1.96 -10.46 2.07
N LYS A 42 -1.38 -11.57 2.55
CA LYS A 42 -1.16 -11.77 3.99
C LYS A 42 -0.24 -10.68 4.57
N ASP A 43 0.82 -10.32 3.86
CA ASP A 43 1.78 -9.31 4.29
C ASP A 43 1.14 -7.91 4.42
N TYR A 44 0.17 -7.56 3.55
CA TYR A 44 -0.65 -6.36 3.73
C TYR A 44 -1.49 -6.43 5.00
N LYS A 45 -2.20 -7.54 5.20
CA LYS A 45 -3.04 -7.73 6.39
C LYS A 45 -2.21 -7.63 7.66
N ASP A 46 -1.06 -8.28 7.72
CA ASP A 46 -0.13 -8.20 8.87
C ASP A 46 0.35 -6.76 9.11
N LEU A 47 0.75 -6.04 8.04
CA LEU A 47 1.21 -4.64 8.11
C LEU A 47 0.12 -3.72 8.67
N ALA A 48 -1.04 -3.70 8.03
CA ALA A 48 -2.16 -2.83 8.41
C ALA A 48 -2.68 -3.18 9.81
N SER A 49 -2.62 -4.45 10.21
CA SER A 49 -3.04 -4.92 11.53
C SER A 49 -2.12 -4.50 12.66
N GLY A 50 -0.81 -4.69 12.49
CA GLY A 50 0.15 -4.43 13.58
C GLY A 50 0.64 -2.98 13.64
N TYR A 51 0.61 -2.29 12.49
CA TYR A 51 1.33 -1.03 12.29
C TYR A 51 0.49 0.04 11.55
N GLY A 52 -0.78 -0.25 11.24
CA GLY A 52 -1.68 0.69 10.58
C GLY A 52 -2.21 1.81 11.48
N ASP A 53 -2.88 2.75 10.82
CA ASP A 53 -3.27 4.07 11.30
C ASP A 53 -2.05 4.79 11.89
N ALA A 54 -0.99 4.81 11.07
CA ALA A 54 0.31 5.40 11.33
C ALA A 54 0.96 5.88 10.04
N VAL A 55 1.97 6.75 10.18
CA VAL A 55 2.83 7.20 9.09
C VAL A 55 4.19 6.53 9.20
N LEU A 56 4.51 5.68 8.23
CA LEU A 56 5.77 4.96 8.13
C LEU A 56 6.80 5.83 7.40
N GLY A 57 8.05 5.80 7.84
CA GLY A 57 9.15 6.54 7.20
C GLY A 57 8.90 8.05 7.07
N GLY A 58 8.00 8.64 7.86
CA GLY A 58 7.67 10.06 7.84
C GLY A 58 6.61 10.48 6.80
N TYR A 59 6.33 9.64 5.80
CA TYR A 59 5.51 10.06 4.66
C TYR A 59 4.42 9.06 4.22
N LEU A 60 4.58 7.76 4.50
CA LEU A 60 3.64 6.75 4.04
C LEU A 60 2.56 6.49 5.09
N TYR A 61 1.37 7.05 4.90
CA TYR A 61 0.22 6.73 5.74
C TYR A 61 -0.38 5.37 5.35
N VAL A 62 -0.57 4.50 6.34
CA VAL A 62 -1.26 3.21 6.18
C VAL A 62 -2.48 3.21 7.08
N PRO A 63 -3.73 3.08 6.58
CA PRO A 63 -4.92 2.99 7.40
C PRO A 63 -5.03 1.64 8.13
N HIS A 64 -5.56 1.66 9.35
CA HIS A 64 -5.91 0.46 10.10
C HIS A 64 -7.36 0.03 9.79
N PRO A 65 -7.67 -1.28 9.68
CA PRO A 65 -9.03 -1.77 9.41
C PRO A 65 -10.07 -1.38 10.46
N GLN A 66 -9.62 -1.21 11.71
CA GLN A 66 -10.42 -0.68 12.82
C GLN A 66 -9.99 0.75 13.23
N GLY A 67 -9.39 1.51 12.31
CA GLY A 67 -9.01 2.90 12.55
C GLY A 67 -10.23 3.80 12.73
N GLY A 68 -9.99 5.12 12.93
CA GLY A 68 -11.08 6.10 13.10
C GLY A 68 -12.04 6.19 11.91
N ARG A 69 -11.65 5.64 10.76
CA ARG A 69 -12.46 5.51 9.55
C ARG A 69 -12.52 4.05 9.09
N PRO A 70 -13.70 3.53 8.70
CA PRO A 70 -13.80 2.20 8.11
C PRO A 70 -12.92 2.07 6.85
N LEU A 71 -12.06 1.04 6.82
CA LEU A 71 -11.08 0.85 5.76
C LEU A 71 -11.72 0.71 4.38
N VAL A 72 -12.83 -0.03 4.27
CA VAL A 72 -13.53 -0.22 2.99
C VAL A 72 -14.04 1.10 2.45
N SER A 73 -14.64 1.96 3.29
CA SER A 73 -15.08 3.28 2.87
C SER A 73 -13.91 4.17 2.44
N TRP A 74 -12.76 4.09 3.14
CA TRP A 74 -11.55 4.78 2.70
C TRP A 74 -11.07 4.29 1.33
N MET A 75 -11.05 2.97 1.09
CA MET A 75 -10.68 2.36 -0.19
C MET A 75 -11.63 2.79 -1.32
N GLU A 76 -12.95 2.72 -1.09
CA GLU A 76 -13.97 3.12 -2.07
C GLU A 76 -13.77 4.57 -2.52
N GLU A 77 -13.43 5.47 -1.60
CA GLU A 77 -13.15 6.86 -1.92
C GLU A 77 -11.86 7.07 -2.70
N GLN A 78 -10.79 6.32 -2.39
CA GLN A 78 -9.57 6.41 -3.19
C GLN A 78 -9.83 5.94 -4.63
N ILE A 79 -10.61 4.88 -4.83
CA ILE A 79 -11.00 4.41 -6.17
C ILE A 79 -11.94 5.40 -6.87
N ALA A 80 -12.91 5.97 -6.14
CA ALA A 80 -13.79 7.00 -6.69
C ALA A 80 -12.99 8.25 -7.12
N GLY A 81 -12.00 8.65 -6.33
CA GLY A 81 -11.08 9.74 -6.66
C GLY A 81 -10.31 9.48 -7.95
N LEU A 82 -9.70 8.29 -8.09
CA LEU A 82 -9.05 7.90 -9.34
C LEU A 82 -10.01 7.91 -10.52
N ARG A 83 -11.22 7.35 -10.36
CA ARG A 83 -12.22 7.30 -11.43
C ARG A 83 -12.66 8.69 -11.88
N LEU A 84 -12.76 9.65 -10.96
CA LEU A 84 -13.10 11.03 -11.32
C LEU A 84 -12.02 11.69 -12.20
N VAL A 85 -10.75 11.33 -12.01
CA VAL A 85 -9.62 11.90 -12.76
C VAL A 85 -9.41 11.19 -14.09
N PHE A 86 -9.50 9.86 -14.11
CA PHE A 86 -9.08 9.04 -15.25
C PHE A 86 -10.23 8.32 -15.97
N GLY A 87 -11.44 8.31 -15.40
CA GLY A 87 -12.49 7.40 -15.86
C GLY A 87 -12.15 5.95 -15.50
N ASP A 88 -12.62 4.99 -16.30
CA ASP A 88 -12.28 3.57 -16.09
C ASP A 88 -10.96 3.14 -16.76
N ASP A 89 -10.42 3.99 -17.64
CA ASP A 89 -9.16 3.77 -18.36
C ASP A 89 -8.00 4.47 -17.65
N LEU A 90 -7.20 3.70 -16.90
CA LEU A 90 -6.05 4.24 -16.19
C LEU A 90 -4.90 4.55 -17.15
N PRO A 91 -4.31 5.76 -17.10
CA PRO A 91 -3.05 6.04 -17.79
C PRO A 91 -1.89 5.37 -17.05
N GLY A 92 -1.05 4.63 -17.79
CA GLY A 92 0.17 4.02 -17.27
C GLY A 92 0.27 2.54 -17.56
N SER A 93 0.87 1.78 -16.64
CA SER A 93 1.25 0.37 -16.81
C SER A 93 0.35 -0.62 -16.05
N VAL A 94 -0.77 -0.17 -15.49
CA VAL A 94 -1.67 -1.01 -14.70
C VAL A 94 -2.57 -1.84 -15.62
N ASP A 95 -2.24 -3.12 -15.76
CA ASP A 95 -3.07 -4.08 -16.49
C ASP A 95 -4.39 -4.36 -15.75
N GLY A 96 -5.50 -4.37 -16.49
CA GLY A 96 -6.84 -4.62 -15.93
C GLY A 96 -7.54 -3.40 -15.33
N GLY A 97 -6.94 -2.20 -15.44
CA GLY A 97 -7.55 -0.92 -15.11
C GLY A 97 -7.92 -0.78 -13.62
N LEU A 98 -8.86 0.10 -13.30
CA LEU A 98 -9.27 0.37 -11.91
C LEU A 98 -9.67 -0.86 -11.11
N ALA A 99 -10.28 -1.86 -11.77
CA ALA A 99 -10.75 -3.06 -11.10
C ALA A 99 -9.59 -3.93 -10.55
N SER A 100 -8.37 -3.73 -11.04
CA SER A 100 -7.18 -4.45 -10.57
C SER A 100 -6.56 -3.82 -9.30
N LEU A 101 -6.99 -2.62 -8.91
CA LEU A 101 -6.38 -1.85 -7.85
C LEU A 101 -7.14 -1.95 -6.53
N VAL A 102 -6.41 -2.20 -5.46
CA VAL A 102 -6.90 -2.08 -4.07
C VAL A 102 -6.08 -1.02 -3.35
N PRO A 103 -6.66 0.11 -2.91
CA PRO A 103 -5.95 1.13 -2.16
C PRO A 103 -5.46 0.57 -0.82
N TRP A 104 -4.23 0.90 -0.41
CA TRP A 104 -3.67 0.43 0.87
C TRP A 104 -2.87 1.48 1.64
N GLY A 105 -2.52 2.60 1.03
CA GLY A 105 -1.86 3.72 1.69
C GLY A 105 -1.91 4.99 0.86
N CYS A 106 -1.40 6.08 1.42
CA CYS A 106 -1.19 7.32 0.68
C CYS A 106 0.03 8.10 1.21
N HIS A 107 0.57 8.99 0.37
CA HIS A 107 1.46 10.04 0.86
C HIS A 107 0.69 10.96 1.81
N ASN A 108 1.19 11.17 3.01
CA ASN A 108 0.50 12.00 4.01
C ASN A 108 0.54 13.51 3.72
N TYR A 109 1.36 13.95 2.75
CA TYR A 109 1.51 15.37 2.39
C TYR A 109 0.94 15.66 1.00
N ASP A 110 1.51 15.08 -0.06
CA ASP A 110 1.09 15.33 -1.44
C ASP A 110 -0.16 14.54 -1.86
N GLY A 111 -0.56 13.54 -1.05
CA GLY A 111 -1.77 12.76 -1.30
C GLY A 111 -1.69 11.77 -2.46
N ASP A 112 -0.49 11.41 -2.92
CA ASP A 112 -0.28 10.31 -3.88
C ASP A 112 -0.85 9.01 -3.31
N GLY A 113 -1.68 8.32 -4.09
CA GLY A 113 -2.31 7.07 -3.68
C GLY A 113 -1.39 5.87 -3.88
N LEU A 114 -1.43 4.91 -2.95
CA LEU A 114 -0.76 3.63 -3.08
C LEU A 114 -1.77 2.50 -3.17
N TYR A 115 -1.56 1.64 -4.14
CA TYR A 115 -2.49 0.57 -4.52
C TYR A 115 -1.75 -0.77 -4.58
N LEU A 116 -2.44 -1.84 -4.22
CA LEU A 116 -2.05 -3.20 -4.52
C LEU A 116 -2.67 -3.51 -5.89
N CYS A 117 -1.83 -3.86 -6.85
CA CYS A 117 -2.22 -4.17 -8.22
C CYS A 117 -2.25 -5.69 -8.40
N LEU A 118 -3.41 -6.23 -8.76
CA LEU A 118 -3.60 -7.65 -9.02
C LEU A 118 -3.16 -8.00 -10.45
N ARG A 119 -2.02 -8.68 -10.60
CA ARG A 119 -1.38 -8.93 -11.91
C ARG A 119 -1.84 -10.22 -12.61
N ASN A 120 -2.22 -11.25 -11.84
CA ASN A 120 -2.59 -12.56 -12.40
C ASN A 120 -3.90 -13.09 -11.82
N ARG A 121 -5.03 -12.77 -12.47
CA ARG A 121 -6.37 -13.26 -12.08
C ARG A 121 -6.63 -14.75 -12.39
N GLY A 122 -5.78 -15.38 -13.21
CA GLY A 122 -5.93 -16.77 -13.68
C GLY A 122 -5.07 -17.82 -12.96
N GLY A 123 -4.27 -17.42 -11.97
CA GLY A 123 -3.36 -18.29 -11.20
C GLY A 123 -3.41 -18.00 -9.70
N ALA A 124 -2.34 -18.32 -8.96
CA ALA A 124 -2.20 -17.79 -7.59
C ALA A 124 -2.14 -16.26 -7.67
N ALA A 125 -2.99 -15.57 -6.90
CA ALA A 125 -3.07 -14.11 -6.95
C ALA A 125 -1.69 -13.50 -6.66
N ASP A 126 -1.17 -12.77 -7.64
CA ASP A 126 0.11 -12.08 -7.58
C ASP A 126 -0.13 -10.58 -7.49
N TRP A 127 0.54 -9.93 -6.55
CA TRP A 127 0.27 -8.55 -6.15
C TRP A 127 1.54 -7.72 -6.16
N SER A 128 1.50 -6.60 -6.86
CA SER A 128 2.54 -5.57 -6.84
C SER A 128 2.01 -4.28 -6.21
N VAL A 129 2.92 -3.34 -5.93
CA VAL A 129 2.56 -1.97 -5.56
C VAL A 129 2.44 -1.12 -6.81
N ALA A 130 1.33 -0.43 -6.95
CA ALA A 130 1.14 0.67 -7.89
C ALA A 130 1.04 2.01 -7.15
N VAL A 131 1.49 3.09 -7.80
CA VAL A 131 1.47 4.45 -7.25
C VAL A 131 0.75 5.39 -8.22
N ASP A 132 -0.20 6.15 -7.70
CA ASP A 132 -0.79 7.30 -8.38
C ASP A 132 0.09 8.53 -8.16
N PHE A 133 0.84 8.91 -9.19
CA PHE A 133 1.63 10.13 -9.23
C PHE A 133 0.72 11.27 -9.67
N ARG A 134 0.00 11.87 -8.72
CA ARG A 134 -1.10 12.81 -8.98
C ARG A 134 -0.66 14.03 -9.79
N GLN A 135 0.57 14.50 -9.55
CA GLN A 135 1.15 15.66 -10.20
C GLN A 135 1.49 15.40 -11.67
N TRP A 136 1.58 14.13 -12.08
CA TRP A 136 1.88 13.73 -13.46
C TRP A 136 0.71 13.03 -14.15
N GLY A 137 -0.40 12.82 -13.45
CA GLY A 137 -1.60 12.20 -14.02
C GLY A 137 -1.32 10.77 -14.52
N GLN A 138 -0.56 9.98 -13.76
CA GLN A 138 -0.17 8.62 -14.12
C GLN A 138 -0.29 7.68 -12.92
N VAL A 139 -0.81 6.47 -13.18
CA VAL A 139 -0.76 5.36 -12.23
C VAL A 139 0.21 4.32 -12.75
N ILE A 140 1.29 4.08 -12.01
CA ILE A 140 2.38 3.21 -12.42
C ILE A 140 2.40 1.98 -11.53
N ASP A 141 2.26 0.80 -12.13
CA ASP A 141 2.64 -0.45 -11.49
C ASP A 141 4.17 -0.50 -11.38
N MET A 142 4.66 -0.54 -10.14
CA MET A 142 6.09 -0.52 -9.85
C MET A 142 6.75 -1.88 -10.04
N ASP A 143 5.97 -2.94 -10.24
CA ASP A 143 6.42 -4.34 -10.35
C ASP A 143 7.27 -4.79 -9.14
N VAL A 144 6.85 -4.38 -7.95
CA VAL A 144 7.50 -4.72 -6.68
C VAL A 144 6.44 -5.21 -5.69
N PRO A 145 6.64 -6.35 -4.99
CA PRO A 145 5.73 -6.81 -3.97
C PRO A 145 5.75 -5.89 -2.73
N LEU A 146 4.63 -5.81 -2.00
CA LEU A 146 4.46 -4.89 -0.86
C LEU A 146 5.61 -4.97 0.15
N ARG A 147 5.96 -6.17 0.60
CA ARG A 147 7.05 -6.38 1.57
C ARG A 147 8.36 -5.70 1.14
N ARG A 148 8.76 -5.88 -0.13
CA ARG A 148 10.00 -5.28 -0.65
C ARG A 148 9.86 -3.77 -0.77
N PHE A 149 8.71 -3.29 -1.25
CA PHE A 149 8.45 -1.86 -1.36
C PHE A 149 8.56 -1.16 0.00
N VAL A 150 7.90 -1.69 1.04
CA VAL A 150 7.92 -1.10 2.39
C VAL A 150 9.31 -1.16 3.02
N ALA A 151 10.02 -2.28 2.89
CA ALA A 151 11.39 -2.41 3.39
C ALA A 151 12.32 -1.38 2.75
N ASP A 152 12.29 -1.27 1.42
CA ASP A 152 13.13 -0.33 0.68
C ASP A 152 12.78 1.11 1.02
N PHE A 153 11.48 1.40 1.23
CA PHE A 153 10.99 2.71 1.62
C PHE A 153 11.50 3.14 2.99
N VAL A 154 11.29 2.31 4.00
CA VAL A 154 11.67 2.61 5.39
C VAL A 154 13.18 2.70 5.55
N ASN A 155 13.94 1.90 4.80
CA ASN A 155 15.41 1.94 4.82
C ASN A 155 15.99 3.05 3.93
N GLY A 156 15.16 3.83 3.22
CA GLY A 156 15.62 4.89 2.31
C GLY A 156 16.26 4.41 0.99
N GLU A 157 16.24 3.10 0.72
CA GLU A 157 16.78 2.49 -0.51
C GLU A 157 15.94 2.89 -1.74
N ARG A 158 14.62 3.00 -1.57
CA ARG A 158 13.65 3.39 -2.60
C ARG A 158 12.67 4.39 -2.05
N ALA A 159 12.25 5.34 -2.87
CA ALA A 159 11.02 6.09 -2.65
C ALA A 159 10.31 6.21 -4.00
N PRO A 160 8.96 6.33 -4.03
CA PRO A 160 8.28 6.78 -5.23
C PRO A 160 8.94 8.06 -5.77
N ARG A 161 8.96 8.20 -7.09
CA ARG A 161 9.62 9.34 -7.74
C ARG A 161 8.96 10.63 -7.25
N GLY A 162 9.77 11.59 -6.79
CA GLY A 162 9.27 12.86 -6.25
C GLY A 162 9.04 12.87 -4.74
N TRP A 163 8.99 11.71 -4.08
CA TRP A 163 8.93 11.64 -2.63
C TRP A 163 10.32 11.90 -2.03
N PRO A 164 10.40 12.50 -0.83
CA PRO A 164 11.64 12.58 -0.08
C PRO A 164 12.16 11.16 0.20
N ARG A 165 13.46 10.95 0.04
CA ARG A 165 14.10 9.75 0.61
C ARG A 165 14.20 9.98 2.12
N ALA A 166 14.01 8.93 2.91
CA ALA A 166 14.16 8.97 4.37
C ALA A 166 15.62 9.31 4.75
N ALA A 167 15.97 10.60 4.68
CA ALA A 167 17.27 11.17 5.04
C ALA A 167 17.27 12.70 5.19
N ASP A 168 16.26 13.45 4.73
CA ASP A 168 16.19 14.90 4.98
C ASP A 168 15.09 15.24 6.00
N PRO A 169 15.44 15.47 7.28
CA PRO A 169 14.43 15.72 8.32
C PRO A 169 13.79 17.11 8.24
N TRP A 170 14.40 18.09 7.55
CA TRP A 170 13.85 19.45 7.41
C TRP A 170 14.75 20.29 6.48
N ALA A 171 14.16 21.14 5.63
CA ALA A 171 14.85 22.26 4.99
C ALA A 171 14.01 23.53 5.18
N ASP A 172 14.69 24.63 5.52
CA ASP A 172 14.08 25.95 5.73
C ASP A 172 13.44 26.45 4.42
N VAL A 173 12.32 27.16 4.52
CA VAL A 173 11.71 27.85 3.36
C VAL A 173 12.50 29.11 2.95
N ASP A 174 13.38 29.61 3.82
CA ASP A 174 14.20 30.79 3.57
C ASP A 174 15.73 30.54 3.54
N GLY A 175 16.18 29.30 3.78
CA GLY A 175 17.60 28.91 3.72
C GLY A 175 18.36 28.98 5.04
#